data_AF-A0A433C075-F1
#
_entry.id   AF-A0A433C075-F1
#
_cell.length_a   1.000
_cell.length_b   1.000
_cell.length_c   1.000
_cell.angle_alpha   90.00
_cell.angle_beta   90.00
_cell.angle_gamma   90.00
#
_symmetry.space_group_name_H-M   'P 1'
#
loop_
_entity.id
_entity.type
_entity.pdbx_description
1 polymer ?
#
loop_
_entity_poly.entity_id
_entity_poly.type
_entity_poly.pdbx_seq_one_letter_code
_entity_poly.pdbx_strand_id
1 'polypeptide(L)'
;MRLKRGGVEADVVMAGKHSAPYITQNKPLDDYPAKAGPEALSSLHPTRANLRCLGPMRTTDNSLLPRSDAVDSVVYASRACFEGTPLAQIRHIGATAAARNAAMGVASTLIYQSGWFVHWLEGPGTAIDQVLTRIARDARHRHMRLLHRETTERRLLVPWSSAVMESPETPESLGRRIDLFRHARRERLAPAPAQLLRLLSTPLSGTAGNPFLPPQPIQRLMVSARHSGRATSLVHWLARKHRRKISHGRFNGETAPTLSIRLVDFGHQGQTRRVVALPSSGLGLGIVQALLNDYGHLLLLFEGDAEHDRQLMQVAADCLHRLQGPSRPGLIGLGLDPALEAETCAMAHQAGLSLRHIGRQAPDASGNGWSGLWPVLQGLFETSPLACKNAQ
;
A
#
# COMPACT_ATOMS: atom_id res chain seq x y z
N MET A 1 -55.96 -31.22 -6.05
CA MET A 1 -57.25 -30.54 -5.77
C MET A 1 -56.94 -29.17 -5.19
N ARG A 2 -57.34 -28.07 -5.87
CA ARG A 2 -57.66 -26.70 -5.37
C ARG A 2 -56.71 -26.02 -4.33
N LEU A 3 -56.25 -24.77 -4.49
CA LEU A 3 -56.92 -23.57 -5.00
C LEU A 3 -55.96 -22.52 -5.59
N LYS A 4 -56.39 -21.93 -6.71
CA LYS A 4 -56.05 -20.59 -7.22
C LYS A 4 -56.93 -19.53 -6.54
N ARG A 5 -56.42 -18.29 -6.40
CA ARG A 5 -57.07 -16.95 -6.49
C ARG A 5 -55.95 -15.92 -6.24
N GLY A 6 -55.68 -14.86 -7.00
CA GLY A 6 -56.35 -14.19 -8.13
C GLY A 6 -56.53 -12.69 -7.84
N GLY A 7 -55.80 -11.82 -8.58
CA GLY A 7 -56.03 -10.37 -8.78
C GLY A 7 -55.68 -9.41 -7.61
N VAL A 8 -55.32 -8.13 -7.78
CA VAL A 8 -55.39 -7.16 -8.89
C VAL A 8 -54.37 -6.02 -8.66
N GLU A 9 -53.91 -5.40 -9.76
CA GLU A 9 -53.11 -4.18 -9.93
C GLU A 9 -53.60 -2.93 -9.17
N ALA A 10 -52.68 -1.99 -8.92
CA ALA A 10 -52.95 -0.56 -9.02
C ALA A 10 -51.65 0.22 -9.28
N ASP A 11 -51.47 0.63 -10.54
CA ASP A 11 -50.59 1.71 -10.96
C ASP A 11 -51.00 3.03 -10.28
N VAL A 12 -50.01 3.80 -9.81
CA VAL A 12 -50.19 5.22 -9.52
C VAL A 12 -49.13 6.00 -10.28
N VAL A 13 -49.55 6.47 -11.45
CA VAL A 13 -48.95 7.60 -12.17
C VAL A 13 -49.55 8.87 -11.58
N MET A 14 -48.71 9.79 -11.10
CA MET A 14 -49.10 11.20 -10.91
C MET A 14 -48.03 12.12 -11.49
N ALA A 15 -48.47 12.90 -12.47
CA ALA A 15 -47.75 13.96 -13.16
C ALA A 15 -47.93 15.31 -12.46
N GLY A 16 -46.97 16.23 -12.65
CA GLY A 16 -47.10 17.66 -12.34
C GLY A 16 -45.75 18.38 -12.30
N LYS A 17 -45.22 18.80 -13.47
CA LYS A 17 -45.04 20.20 -13.91
C LYS A 17 -44.35 21.13 -12.90
N HIS A 18 -43.16 21.65 -13.26
CA HIS A 18 -42.93 23.09 -13.51
C HIS A 18 -41.44 23.44 -13.77
N SER A 19 -41.18 23.95 -14.98
CA SER A 19 -40.26 25.05 -15.37
C SER A 19 -38.77 25.08 -14.95
N ALA A 20 -37.91 25.14 -15.97
CA ALA A 20 -36.49 25.53 -15.92
C ALA A 20 -36.28 27.00 -15.50
N PRO A 21 -35.02 27.41 -15.24
CA PRO A 21 -34.34 28.16 -16.30
C PRO A 21 -32.89 27.71 -16.58
N TYR A 22 -32.53 27.92 -17.84
CA TYR A 22 -31.20 27.84 -18.44
C TYR A 22 -30.14 28.62 -17.65
N ILE A 23 -28.97 28.00 -17.43
CA ILE A 23 -27.72 28.73 -17.16
C ILE A 23 -26.61 28.20 -18.07
N THR A 24 -26.32 29.07 -19.04
CA THR A 24 -25.14 29.29 -19.89
C THR A 24 -23.92 28.36 -19.83
N GLN A 25 -23.52 27.92 -21.03
CA GLN A 25 -22.23 27.31 -21.38
C GLN A 25 -21.07 28.31 -21.15
N ASN A 26 -20.02 27.89 -20.44
CA ASN A 26 -18.77 28.65 -20.35
C ASN A 26 -17.90 28.42 -21.59
N LYS A 27 -17.59 29.52 -22.28
CA LYS A 27 -16.55 29.61 -23.32
C LYS A 27 -15.14 29.46 -22.72
N PRO A 28 -14.14 28.98 -23.49
CA PRO A 28 -12.75 28.89 -23.06
C PRO A 28 -12.08 30.27 -23.04
N LEU A 29 -11.21 30.49 -22.05
CA LEU A 29 -10.36 31.67 -21.93
C LEU A 29 -9.00 31.37 -22.59
N ASP A 30 -8.77 31.96 -23.76
CA ASP A 30 -7.44 32.16 -24.35
C ASP A 30 -7.15 33.67 -24.33
N ASP A 31 -6.03 34.07 -23.71
CA ASP A 31 -5.07 35.07 -24.25
C ASP A 31 -4.08 35.52 -23.16
N TYR A 32 -2.80 35.22 -23.36
CA TYR A 32 -1.68 36.11 -23.01
C TYR A 32 -0.51 35.86 -24.00
N PRO A 33 0.17 36.89 -24.53
CA PRO A 33 1.07 36.73 -25.66
C PRO A 33 2.58 36.69 -25.33
N ALA A 34 3.30 36.01 -26.24
CA ALA A 34 4.58 36.37 -26.87
C ALA A 34 5.98 36.07 -26.25
N LYS A 35 6.68 35.18 -26.99
CA LYS A 35 8.06 35.28 -27.55
C LYS A 35 9.30 34.89 -26.70
N ALA A 36 9.99 33.84 -27.14
CA ALA A 36 11.47 33.76 -27.28
C ALA A 36 11.83 32.70 -28.35
N GLY A 37 12.75 33.05 -29.26
CA GLY A 37 13.09 32.29 -30.49
C GLY A 37 14.20 31.23 -30.35
N PRO A 38 14.57 30.55 -31.46
CA PRO A 38 15.44 29.37 -31.44
C PRO A 38 16.83 29.63 -32.06
N GLU A 39 17.90 29.35 -31.31
CA GLU A 39 19.31 29.23 -31.73
C GLU A 39 20.07 28.76 -30.46
N ALA A 40 20.99 27.79 -30.40
CA ALA A 40 21.82 27.14 -31.39
C ALA A 40 22.23 25.72 -30.91
N LEU A 41 22.27 24.78 -31.85
CA LEU A 41 22.96 23.49 -31.76
C LEU A 41 24.32 23.65 -32.44
N SER A 42 25.44 23.52 -31.71
CA SER A 42 26.73 23.16 -32.33
C SER A 42 27.84 22.85 -31.30
N SER A 43 28.40 21.64 -31.46
CA SER A 43 29.77 21.21 -31.11
C SER A 43 30.14 20.95 -29.64
N LEU A 44 30.55 19.70 -29.35
CA LEU A 44 31.91 19.33 -28.94
C LEU A 44 32.05 17.81 -28.75
N HIS A 45 33.04 17.20 -29.42
CA HIS A 45 33.48 15.81 -29.25
C HIS A 45 34.25 15.61 -27.92
N PRO A 46 34.39 14.37 -27.41
CA PRO A 46 34.59 14.10 -25.99
C PRO A 46 36.08 14.06 -25.59
N THR A 47 36.48 14.91 -24.65
CA THR A 47 37.76 14.79 -23.93
C THR A 47 37.54 14.21 -22.53
N ARG A 48 38.36 13.20 -22.22
CA ARG A 48 38.68 12.44 -20.97
C ARG A 48 38.47 13.08 -19.57
N ALA A 49 37.40 13.84 -19.34
CA ALA A 49 37.04 14.44 -18.04
C ALA A 49 35.77 13.84 -17.40
N ASN A 50 35.14 12.83 -17.99
CA ASN A 50 33.83 12.31 -17.57
C ASN A 50 33.85 11.25 -16.45
N LEU A 51 34.74 11.39 -15.46
CA LEU A 51 34.74 10.53 -14.26
C LEU A 51 34.48 11.29 -12.95
N ARG A 52 33.95 12.53 -13.02
CA ARG A 52 33.53 13.30 -11.83
C ARG A 52 32.04 13.67 -11.79
N CYS A 53 31.20 13.09 -12.65
CA CYS A 53 29.75 13.30 -12.63
C CYS A 53 28.95 12.11 -12.06
N LEU A 54 29.58 11.21 -11.30
CA LEU A 54 28.84 10.44 -10.29
C LEU A 54 28.81 11.26 -9.00
N GLY A 55 28.08 12.38 -9.03
CA GLY A 55 27.55 12.92 -7.80
C GLY A 55 26.70 11.83 -7.12
N PRO A 56 26.65 11.75 -5.79
CA PRO A 56 25.85 10.74 -5.12
C PRO A 56 24.43 10.83 -5.71
N MET A 57 23.93 9.70 -6.21
CA MET A 57 22.58 9.60 -6.70
C MET A 57 21.67 9.82 -5.48
N ARG A 58 21.34 11.09 -5.22
CA ARG A 58 20.43 11.51 -4.17
C ARG A 58 19.08 10.92 -4.54
N THR A 59 18.73 9.82 -3.90
CA THR A 59 17.35 9.42 -3.66
C THR A 59 16.58 10.64 -3.17
N THR A 60 15.31 10.76 -3.53
CA THR A 60 14.41 11.88 -3.22
C THR A 60 14.10 11.99 -1.71
N ASP A 61 15.12 12.14 -0.88
CA ASP A 61 15.04 12.18 0.59
C ASP A 61 14.75 13.59 1.13
N ASN A 62 14.68 14.62 0.28
CA ASN A 62 14.49 16.00 0.72
C ASN A 62 13.03 16.38 1.08
N SER A 63 12.10 15.41 1.08
CA SER A 63 10.67 15.64 1.35
C SER A 63 10.06 14.70 2.40
N LEU A 64 10.88 13.92 3.11
CA LEU A 64 10.39 13.06 4.20
C LEU A 64 10.18 13.88 5.48
N LEU A 65 9.05 13.64 6.16
CA LEU A 65 8.75 14.26 7.44
C LEU A 65 9.59 13.63 8.57
N PRO A 66 10.10 14.43 9.52
CA PRO A 66 10.99 13.96 10.58
C PRO A 66 10.27 13.04 11.57
N ARG A 67 11.01 12.03 12.07
CA ARG A 67 10.48 10.97 12.96
C ARG A 67 10.45 11.33 14.43
N SER A 68 11.34 12.22 14.85
CA SER A 68 11.59 12.60 16.24
C SER A 68 10.44 13.35 16.90
N ASP A 69 9.40 13.69 16.13
CA ASP A 69 8.28 14.46 16.64
C ASP A 69 7.22 13.52 17.20
N ALA A 70 6.85 13.75 18.46
CA ALA A 70 5.59 13.24 18.99
C ALA A 70 4.45 13.90 18.20
N VAL A 71 3.63 13.08 17.55
CA VAL A 71 2.54 13.53 16.66
C VAL A 71 1.23 12.92 17.09
N ASP A 72 0.13 13.63 16.83
CA ASP A 72 -1.19 13.06 16.93
C ASP A 72 -1.40 12.12 15.73
N SER A 73 -1.63 10.85 16.02
CA SER A 73 -1.93 9.79 15.06
C SER A 73 -3.40 9.43 15.14
N VAL A 74 -4.12 9.62 14.03
CA VAL A 74 -5.56 9.43 13.93
C VAL A 74 -5.89 8.45 12.83
N VAL A 75 -6.74 7.47 13.13
CA VAL A 75 -7.38 6.61 12.12
C VAL A 75 -8.88 6.83 12.17
N TYR A 76 -9.48 7.13 11.02
CA TYR A 76 -10.92 7.16 10.87
C TYR A 76 -11.36 6.35 9.65
N ALA A 77 -12.62 5.94 9.65
CA ALA A 77 -13.28 5.37 8.48
C ALA A 77 -14.56 6.14 8.14
N SER A 78 -14.95 6.13 6.87
CA SER A 78 -16.16 6.81 6.40
C SER A 78 -16.73 6.13 5.17
N ARG A 79 -18.05 6.23 4.97
CA ARG A 79 -18.71 5.62 3.83
C ARG A 79 -18.55 6.53 2.62
N ALA A 80 -18.00 6.01 1.54
CA ALA A 80 -17.81 6.74 0.30
C ALA A 80 -19.15 7.16 -0.32
N CYS A 81 -19.16 8.35 -0.93
CA CYS A 81 -20.32 8.97 -1.54
C CYS A 81 -19.84 9.82 -2.73
N PHE A 82 -19.55 9.19 -3.86
CA PHE A 82 -19.07 9.86 -5.06
C PHE A 82 -19.47 9.09 -6.32
N GLU A 83 -19.39 9.76 -7.46
CA GLU A 83 -19.56 9.16 -8.78
C GLU A 83 -18.20 8.83 -9.42
N GLY A 84 -18.20 7.91 -10.38
CA GLY A 84 -16.99 7.48 -11.09
C GLY A 84 -16.20 6.40 -10.37
N THR A 85 -14.93 6.22 -10.76
CA THR A 85 -14.12 5.12 -10.25
C THR A 85 -13.40 5.50 -8.95
N PRO A 86 -13.26 4.56 -7.99
CA PRO A 86 -12.52 4.83 -6.75
C PRO A 86 -11.08 5.29 -6.96
N LEU A 87 -10.41 4.77 -7.99
CA LEU A 87 -9.05 5.16 -8.34
C LEU A 87 -8.97 6.62 -8.81
N ALA A 88 -9.88 7.03 -9.70
CA ALA A 88 -9.94 8.43 -10.13
C ALA A 88 -10.23 9.36 -8.94
N GLN A 89 -11.15 8.97 -8.07
CA GLN A 89 -11.52 9.77 -6.91
C GLN A 89 -10.36 9.93 -5.92
N ILE A 90 -9.64 8.86 -5.61
CA ILE A 90 -8.47 8.90 -4.72
C ILE A 90 -7.36 9.76 -5.31
N ARG A 91 -7.09 9.66 -6.62
CA ARG A 91 -6.10 10.51 -7.30
C ARG A 91 -6.49 11.98 -7.22
N HIS A 92 -7.76 12.29 -7.43
CA HIS A 92 -8.27 13.66 -7.33
C HIS A 92 -8.16 14.21 -5.89
N ILE A 93 -8.43 13.40 -4.87
CA ILE A 93 -8.19 13.79 -3.47
C ILE A 93 -6.70 14.06 -3.26
N GLY A 94 -5.85 13.13 -3.68
CA GLY A 94 -4.40 13.20 -3.48
C GLY A 94 -3.74 14.43 -4.12
N ALA A 95 -4.18 14.81 -5.31
CA ALA A 95 -3.66 15.99 -6.02
C ALA A 95 -3.76 17.28 -5.20
N THR A 96 -4.76 17.39 -4.32
CA THR A 96 -4.92 18.57 -3.45
C THR A 96 -4.52 18.31 -2.00
N ALA A 97 -4.55 17.06 -1.55
CA ALA A 97 -4.20 16.70 -0.18
C ALA A 97 -2.69 16.74 0.04
N ALA A 98 -1.88 16.28 -0.91
CA ALA A 98 -0.43 16.19 -0.75
C ALA A 98 0.22 17.55 -0.44
N ALA A 99 0.01 18.55 -1.28
CA ALA A 99 0.58 19.89 -1.10
C ALA A 99 0.11 20.57 0.21
N ARG A 100 -1.18 20.45 0.55
CA ARG A 100 -1.73 21.01 1.80
C ARG A 100 -1.16 20.31 3.03
N ASN A 101 -1.09 18.98 2.99
CA ASN A 101 -0.58 18.17 4.09
C ASN A 101 0.91 18.48 4.32
N ALA A 102 1.70 18.60 3.25
CA ALA A 102 3.11 18.97 3.33
C ALA A 102 3.30 20.33 4.02
N ALA A 103 2.52 21.35 3.64
CA ALA A 103 2.56 22.68 4.23
C ALA A 103 2.18 22.71 5.73
N MET A 104 1.44 21.71 6.21
CA MET A 104 0.98 21.60 7.59
C MET A 104 1.80 20.60 8.44
N GLY A 105 2.84 19.97 7.87
CA GLY A 105 3.58 18.90 8.54
C GLY A 105 2.74 17.64 8.81
N VAL A 106 1.69 17.43 8.01
CA VAL A 106 0.79 16.28 8.11
C VAL A 106 1.23 15.21 7.11
N ALA A 107 1.30 13.98 7.58
CA ALA A 107 1.49 12.79 6.79
C ALA A 107 0.17 12.02 6.70
N SER A 108 -0.09 11.34 5.58
CA SER A 108 -1.35 10.64 5.42
C SER A 108 -1.31 9.41 4.52
N THR A 109 -2.18 8.46 4.84
CA THR A 109 -2.45 7.27 4.01
C THR A 109 -3.95 7.04 3.89
N LEU A 110 -4.50 7.13 2.67
CA LEU A 110 -5.91 6.90 2.39
C LEU A 110 -6.15 5.59 1.64
N ILE A 111 -6.99 4.72 2.18
CA ILE A 111 -7.39 3.47 1.52
C ILE A 111 -8.88 3.54 1.15
N TYR A 112 -9.22 3.09 -0.05
CA TYR A 112 -10.58 2.73 -0.43
C TYR A 112 -10.72 1.21 -0.53
N GLN A 113 -11.73 0.66 0.13
CA GLN A 113 -12.15 -0.73 -0.02
C GLN A 113 -13.66 -0.84 0.21
N SER A 114 -14.37 -1.65 -0.60
CA SER A 114 -15.76 -2.03 -0.36
C SER A 114 -16.70 -0.86 -0.03
N GLY A 115 -16.57 0.29 -0.73
CA GLY A 115 -17.41 1.47 -0.49
C GLY A 115 -17.06 2.29 0.76
N TRP A 116 -15.93 2.04 1.40
CA TRP A 116 -15.43 2.79 2.55
C TRP A 116 -14.06 3.40 2.27
N PHE A 117 -13.86 4.59 2.82
CA PHE A 117 -12.54 5.16 3.05
C PHE A 117 -12.05 4.79 4.45
N VAL A 118 -10.77 4.41 4.55
CA VAL A 118 -10.02 4.27 5.80
C VAL A 118 -8.80 5.16 5.69
N HIS A 119 -8.69 6.15 6.58
CA HIS A 119 -7.69 7.20 6.47
C HIS A 119 -6.90 7.27 7.76
N TRP A 120 -5.58 7.24 7.61
CA TRP A 120 -4.63 7.46 8.68
C TRP A 120 -3.90 8.77 8.47
N LEU A 121 -3.87 9.60 9.50
CA LEU A 121 -3.27 10.92 9.52
C LEU A 121 -2.28 11.01 10.69
N GLU A 122 -1.13 11.62 10.46
CA GLU A 122 -0.14 11.91 11.52
C GLU A 122 0.43 13.32 11.38
N GLY A 123 0.43 14.09 12.46
CA GLY A 123 0.97 15.45 12.44
C GLY A 123 0.77 16.20 13.74
N PRO A 124 1.12 17.51 13.78
CA PRO A 124 0.82 18.36 14.92
C PRO A 124 -0.67 18.32 15.27
N GLY A 125 -1.02 18.27 16.55
CA GLY A 125 -2.43 18.12 16.99
C GLY A 125 -3.37 19.17 16.40
N THR A 126 -2.94 20.43 16.39
CA THR A 126 -3.72 21.55 15.79
C THR A 126 -3.91 21.38 14.28
N ALA A 127 -2.87 20.92 13.57
CA ALA A 127 -2.95 20.63 12.14
C ALA A 127 -3.90 19.45 11.85
N ILE A 128 -3.86 18.41 12.68
CA ILE A 128 -4.77 17.26 12.58
C ILE A 128 -6.23 17.71 12.78
N ASP A 129 -6.51 18.53 13.80
CA ASP A 129 -7.87 19.02 14.05
C ASP A 129 -8.41 19.88 12.89
N GLN A 130 -7.55 20.72 12.29
CA GLN A 130 -7.90 21.49 11.09
C GLN A 130 -8.20 20.58 9.88
N VAL A 131 -7.36 19.57 9.64
CA VAL A 131 -7.56 18.60 8.56
C VAL A 131 -8.86 17.81 8.76
N LEU A 132 -9.12 17.31 9.97
CA LEU A 132 -10.34 16.58 10.30
C LEU A 132 -11.59 17.45 10.14
N THR A 133 -11.51 18.73 10.54
CA THR A 133 -12.60 19.70 10.40
C THR A 133 -12.98 19.94 8.94
N ARG A 134 -12.00 20.00 8.03
CA ARG A 134 -12.23 20.09 6.58
C ARG A 134 -12.80 18.79 6.03
N ILE A 135 -12.19 17.65 6.39
CA ILE A 135 -12.62 16.32 5.95
C ILE A 135 -14.07 16.06 6.37
N ALA A 136 -14.47 16.41 7.60
CA ALA A 136 -15.82 16.16 8.10
C ALA A 136 -16.93 16.83 7.27
N ARG A 137 -16.62 17.89 6.51
CA ARG A 137 -17.55 18.60 5.63
C ARG A 137 -17.49 18.18 4.16
N ASP A 138 -16.59 17.25 3.83
CA ASP A 138 -16.36 16.83 2.46
C ASP A 138 -17.51 15.94 1.95
N ALA A 139 -18.24 16.39 0.93
CA ALA A 139 -19.42 15.71 0.39
C ALA A 139 -19.12 14.33 -0.22
N ARG A 140 -17.84 14.00 -0.46
CA ARG A 140 -17.43 12.73 -1.06
C ARG A 140 -17.57 11.53 -0.11
N HIS A 141 -17.93 11.77 1.14
CA HIS A 141 -18.14 10.72 2.14
C HIS A 141 -19.16 11.13 3.20
N ARG A 142 -19.59 10.15 4.00
CA ARG A 142 -20.53 10.34 5.11
C ARG A 142 -20.27 9.36 6.24
N HIS A 143 -20.93 9.60 7.38
CA HIS A 143 -20.89 8.72 8.56
C HIS A 143 -19.47 8.47 9.09
N MET A 144 -18.65 9.50 9.18
CA MET A 144 -17.28 9.41 9.71
C MET A 144 -17.24 8.73 11.10
N ARG A 145 -16.33 7.78 11.28
CA ARG A 145 -16.10 6.98 12.49
C ARG A 145 -14.64 7.09 12.90
N LEU A 146 -14.39 7.67 14.07
CA LEU A 146 -13.04 7.71 14.66
C LEU A 146 -12.70 6.34 15.27
N LEU A 147 -11.62 5.72 14.79
CA LEU A 147 -11.19 4.36 15.16
C LEU A 147 -9.94 4.36 16.02
N HIS A 148 -9.12 5.40 15.92
CA HIS A 148 -7.92 5.59 16.72
C HIS A 148 -7.60 7.07 16.88
N ARG A 149 -7.08 7.47 18.04
CA ARG A 149 -6.42 8.77 18.25
C ARG A 149 -5.47 8.63 19.44
N GLU A 150 -4.19 8.82 19.22
CA GLU A 150 -3.17 8.86 20.28
C GLU A 150 -2.02 9.79 19.87
N THR A 151 -1.26 10.28 20.83
CA THR A 151 0.03 10.94 20.56
C THR A 151 1.13 9.88 20.60
N THR A 152 1.90 9.75 19.52
CA THR A 152 2.90 8.70 19.34
C THR A 152 4.06 9.17 18.45
N GLU A 153 5.10 8.35 18.30
CA GLU A 153 6.16 8.62 17.33
C GLU A 153 5.63 8.52 15.90
N ARG A 154 6.09 9.43 15.04
CA ARG A 154 5.67 9.44 13.63
C ARG A 154 6.10 8.16 12.90
N ARG A 155 5.13 7.53 12.25
CA ARG A 155 5.31 6.36 11.38
C ARG A 155 5.14 6.70 9.90
N LEU A 156 4.22 7.60 9.57
CA LEU A 156 3.99 8.08 8.22
C LEU A 156 5.00 9.18 7.87
N LEU A 157 5.84 8.93 6.86
CA LEU A 157 6.93 9.85 6.48
C LEU A 157 6.62 10.73 5.28
N VAL A 158 5.54 10.43 4.56
CA VAL A 158 5.18 11.16 3.33
C VAL A 158 3.87 11.92 3.52
N PRO A 159 3.73 13.10 2.90
CA PRO A 159 2.50 13.90 3.00
C PRO A 159 1.25 13.16 2.51
N TRP A 160 1.41 12.30 1.51
CA TRP A 160 0.33 11.54 0.91
C TRP A 160 0.77 10.19 0.35
N SER A 161 0.00 9.16 0.66
CA SER A 161 -0.05 7.92 -0.09
C SER A 161 -1.47 7.36 -0.07
N SER A 162 -1.79 6.47 -1.00
CA SER A 162 -3.13 5.89 -1.03
C SER A 162 -3.18 4.53 -1.69
N ALA A 163 -4.26 3.79 -1.43
CA ALA A 163 -4.53 2.52 -2.08
C ALA A 163 -6.02 2.34 -2.42
N VAL A 164 -6.29 1.66 -3.53
CA VAL A 164 -7.58 1.05 -3.84
C VAL A 164 -7.41 -0.45 -3.75
N MET A 165 -8.19 -1.11 -2.89
CA MET A 165 -8.11 -2.55 -2.69
C MET A 165 -9.36 -3.23 -3.23
N GLU A 166 -9.16 -4.27 -4.06
CA GLU A 166 -10.23 -5.18 -4.42
C GLU A 166 -10.55 -6.10 -3.24
N SER A 167 -11.84 -6.26 -2.97
CA SER A 167 -12.33 -7.10 -1.89
C SER A 167 -13.69 -7.68 -2.28
N PRO A 168 -13.93 -8.98 -2.03
CA PRO A 168 -15.26 -9.57 -2.19
C PRO A 168 -16.23 -9.16 -1.06
N GLU A 169 -15.73 -8.44 -0.05
CA GLU A 169 -16.53 -8.00 1.09
C GLU A 169 -17.52 -6.90 0.71
N THR A 170 -18.76 -6.99 1.20
CA THR A 170 -19.77 -5.95 0.97
C THR A 170 -19.52 -4.71 1.84
N PRO A 171 -20.04 -3.53 1.46
CA PRO A 171 -19.97 -2.34 2.29
C PRO A 171 -20.56 -2.53 3.70
N GLU A 172 -21.61 -3.34 3.84
CA GLU A 172 -22.25 -3.61 5.12
C GLU A 172 -21.36 -4.48 6.02
N SER A 173 -20.68 -5.49 5.44
CA SER A 173 -19.75 -6.34 6.18
C SER A 173 -18.54 -5.56 6.69
N LEU A 174 -17.92 -4.75 5.82
CA LEU A 174 -16.82 -3.87 6.24
C LEU A 174 -17.30 -2.85 7.28
N GLY A 175 -18.50 -2.29 7.12
CA GLY A 175 -19.14 -1.40 8.08
C GLY A 175 -19.27 -2.01 9.48
N ARG A 176 -19.72 -3.28 9.58
CA ARG A 176 -19.77 -3.99 10.86
C ARG A 176 -18.40 -4.09 11.52
N ARG A 177 -17.34 -4.45 10.76
CA ARG A 177 -15.97 -4.50 11.32
C ARG A 177 -15.48 -3.14 11.78
N ILE A 178 -15.79 -2.08 11.03
CA ILE A 178 -15.47 -0.69 11.42
C ILE A 178 -16.14 -0.33 12.75
N ASP A 179 -17.43 -0.63 12.91
CA ASP A 179 -18.16 -0.33 14.15
C ASP A 179 -17.61 -1.12 15.35
N LEU A 180 -17.09 -2.33 15.11
CA LEU A 180 -16.41 -3.13 16.12
C LEU A 180 -15.10 -2.47 16.58
N PHE A 181 -14.24 -1.99 15.67
CA PHE A 181 -13.05 -1.22 16.05
C PHE A 181 -13.39 0.12 16.71
N ARG A 182 -14.48 0.77 16.29
CA ARG A 182 -14.98 1.98 16.95
C ARG A 182 -15.38 1.70 18.40
N HIS A 183 -16.01 0.56 18.67
CA HIS A 183 -16.32 0.15 20.03
C HIS A 183 -15.05 -0.17 20.83
N ALA A 184 -14.12 -0.97 20.28
CA ALA A 184 -12.84 -1.25 20.92
C ALA A 184 -12.07 0.02 21.30
N ARG A 185 -12.09 1.06 20.45
CA ARG A 185 -11.52 2.37 20.78
C ARG A 185 -12.13 2.99 22.03
N ARG A 186 -13.46 2.95 22.18
CA ARG A 186 -14.15 3.51 23.36
C ARG A 186 -13.74 2.77 24.64
N GLU A 187 -13.51 1.47 24.52
CA GLU A 187 -13.00 0.61 25.59
C GLU A 187 -11.48 0.70 25.79
N ARG A 188 -10.77 1.59 25.05
CA ARG A 188 -9.30 1.73 25.07
C ARG A 188 -8.55 0.44 24.66
N LEU A 189 -9.16 -0.35 23.79
CA LEU A 189 -8.64 -1.60 23.21
C LEU A 189 -8.36 -1.47 21.70
N ALA A 190 -8.26 -0.24 21.17
CA ALA A 190 -7.96 -0.04 19.76
C ALA A 190 -6.55 -0.57 19.44
N PRO A 191 -6.39 -1.39 18.38
CA PRO A 191 -5.07 -1.78 17.91
C PRO A 191 -4.34 -0.59 17.29
N ALA A 192 -3.02 -0.70 17.19
CA ALA A 192 -2.18 0.33 16.59
C ALA A 192 -2.63 0.70 15.16
N PRO A 193 -2.40 1.95 14.70
CA PRO A 193 -2.87 2.44 13.40
C PRO A 193 -2.55 1.54 12.21
N ALA A 194 -1.31 1.06 12.12
CA ALA A 194 -0.87 0.18 11.03
C ALA A 194 -1.63 -1.16 11.04
N GLN A 195 -1.94 -1.69 12.23
CA GLN A 195 -2.73 -2.91 12.39
C GLN A 195 -4.18 -2.69 11.98
N LEU A 196 -4.79 -1.56 12.38
CA LEU A 196 -6.13 -1.17 11.92
C LEU A 196 -6.21 -1.10 10.40
N LEU A 197 -5.26 -0.41 9.76
CA LEU A 197 -5.23 -0.29 8.31
C LEU A 197 -5.18 -1.66 7.65
N ARG A 198 -4.32 -2.57 8.11
CA ARG A 198 -4.25 -3.93 7.56
C ARG A 198 -5.56 -4.69 7.73
N LEU A 199 -6.12 -4.69 8.94
CA LEU A 199 -7.36 -5.42 9.25
C LEU A 199 -8.54 -4.90 8.42
N LEU A 200 -8.54 -3.61 8.08
CA LEU A 200 -9.63 -2.99 7.31
C LEU A 200 -9.42 -3.02 5.79
N SER A 201 -8.17 -3.00 5.31
CA SER A 201 -7.82 -2.91 3.88
C SER A 201 -7.52 -4.23 3.19
N THR A 202 -7.54 -5.33 3.93
CA THR A 202 -7.26 -6.64 3.35
C THR A 202 -8.11 -7.70 4.05
N PRO A 203 -9.26 -8.10 3.46
CA PRO A 203 -10.25 -8.92 4.13
C PRO A 203 -9.65 -10.26 4.56
N LEU A 204 -9.97 -10.68 5.79
CA LEU A 204 -9.64 -11.99 6.32
C LEU A 204 -10.59 -13.02 5.69
N SER A 205 -10.15 -13.72 4.64
CA SER A 205 -10.88 -14.89 4.17
C SER A 205 -10.73 -16.02 5.18
N GLY A 206 -11.79 -16.30 5.97
CA GLY A 206 -11.81 -17.45 6.89
C GLY A 206 -11.77 -17.15 8.38
N THR A 207 -11.94 -15.90 8.82
CA THR A 207 -12.31 -15.65 10.22
C THR A 207 -13.75 -16.10 10.44
N ALA A 208 -13.94 -17.17 11.20
CA ALA A 208 -15.23 -17.70 11.61
C ALA A 208 -16.02 -16.72 12.49
N GLY A 209 -16.46 -15.59 11.92
CA GLY A 209 -17.41 -14.66 12.53
C GLY A 209 -16.87 -13.72 13.61
N ASN A 210 -15.65 -13.89 14.14
CA ASN A 210 -15.09 -12.98 15.14
C ASN A 210 -13.96 -12.09 14.57
N PRO A 211 -14.20 -10.79 14.35
CA PRO A 211 -13.18 -9.85 13.88
C PRO A 211 -12.30 -9.27 15.00
N PHE A 212 -12.59 -9.57 16.27
CA PHE A 212 -11.80 -9.16 17.44
C PHE A 212 -10.81 -10.22 17.90
N LEU A 213 -11.09 -11.50 17.65
CA LEU A 213 -10.06 -12.52 17.77
C LEU A 213 -9.21 -12.41 16.52
N PRO A 214 -7.92 -12.01 16.60
CA PRO A 214 -7.06 -12.22 15.46
C PRO A 214 -7.12 -13.74 15.19
N PRO A 215 -7.46 -14.20 13.97
CA PRO A 215 -6.87 -15.47 13.55
C PRO A 215 -5.38 -15.26 13.81
N GLN A 216 -4.70 -16.24 14.43
CA GLN A 216 -3.27 -16.20 14.72
C GLN A 216 -2.52 -15.25 13.75
N PRO A 217 -1.68 -14.31 14.25
CA PRO A 217 -1.26 -13.14 13.49
C PRO A 217 -0.88 -13.52 12.05
N ILE A 218 -1.56 -12.93 11.06
CA ILE A 218 -1.34 -13.30 9.65
C ILE A 218 0.15 -13.24 9.34
N GLN A 219 0.70 -14.35 8.88
CA GLN A 219 2.09 -14.41 8.46
C GLN A 219 2.20 -13.81 7.07
N ARG A 220 3.02 -12.77 6.93
CA ARG A 220 3.11 -11.96 5.70
C ARG A 220 4.49 -12.07 5.09
N LEU A 221 4.50 -12.35 3.80
CA LEU A 221 5.69 -12.33 2.95
C LEU A 221 5.46 -11.31 1.83
N MET A 222 6.36 -10.35 1.72
CA MET A 222 6.42 -9.46 0.57
C MET A 222 7.40 -10.04 -0.44
N VAL A 223 7.05 -10.00 -1.72
CA VAL A 223 7.87 -10.51 -2.81
C VAL A 223 8.08 -9.37 -3.79
N SER A 224 9.33 -9.08 -4.10
CA SER A 224 9.71 -8.06 -5.06
C SER A 224 10.76 -8.57 -6.03
N ALA A 225 10.73 -8.01 -7.23
CA ALA A 225 11.64 -8.32 -8.32
C ALA A 225 11.83 -7.03 -9.14
N ARG A 226 12.86 -7.00 -9.99
CA ARG A 226 13.03 -5.86 -10.90
C ARG A 226 11.87 -5.80 -11.89
N HIS A 227 11.50 -6.96 -12.47
CA HIS A 227 10.39 -7.08 -13.39
C HIS A 227 9.14 -7.61 -12.69
N SER A 228 8.04 -6.86 -12.82
CA SER A 228 6.77 -7.17 -12.13
C SER A 228 6.25 -8.59 -12.41
N GLY A 229 6.51 -9.13 -13.60
CA GLY A 229 6.12 -10.50 -13.97
C GLY A 229 6.71 -11.55 -13.03
N ARG A 230 8.00 -11.44 -12.68
CA ARG A 230 8.72 -12.39 -11.82
C ARG A 230 8.14 -12.40 -10.41
N ALA A 231 7.96 -11.23 -9.79
CA ALA A 231 7.38 -11.12 -8.45
C ALA A 231 5.97 -11.73 -8.39
N THR A 232 5.17 -11.55 -9.44
CA THR A 232 3.80 -12.06 -9.47
C THR A 232 3.71 -13.56 -9.72
N SER A 233 4.75 -14.21 -10.24
CA SER A 233 4.74 -15.64 -10.54
C SER A 233 4.45 -16.50 -9.29
N LEU A 234 5.03 -16.13 -8.13
CA LEU A 234 4.79 -16.82 -6.85
C LEU A 234 3.33 -16.70 -6.41
N VAL A 235 2.74 -15.50 -6.52
CA VAL A 235 1.33 -15.27 -6.18
C VAL A 235 0.40 -16.11 -7.08
N HIS A 236 0.67 -16.18 -8.38
CA HIS A 236 -0.12 -17.01 -9.30
C HIS A 236 0.05 -18.50 -9.02
N TRP A 237 1.27 -18.96 -8.75
CA TRP A 237 1.54 -20.35 -8.44
C TRP A 237 0.85 -20.78 -7.13
N LEU A 238 0.92 -19.96 -6.07
CA LEU A 238 0.23 -20.19 -4.81
C LEU A 238 -1.29 -20.20 -4.95
N ALA A 239 -1.84 -19.27 -5.73
CA ALA A 239 -3.27 -19.21 -6.01
C ALA A 239 -3.78 -20.51 -6.68
N ARG A 240 -3.04 -21.04 -7.66
CA ARG A 240 -3.35 -22.34 -8.30
C ARG A 240 -3.23 -23.49 -7.32
N LYS A 241 -2.10 -23.59 -6.61
CA LYS A 241 -1.82 -24.67 -5.65
C LYS A 241 -2.89 -24.77 -4.56
N HIS A 242 -3.31 -23.64 -4.00
CA HIS A 242 -4.26 -23.59 -2.89
C HIS A 242 -5.72 -23.36 -3.33
N ARG A 243 -5.98 -23.29 -4.65
CA ARG A 243 -7.29 -23.00 -5.25
C ARG A 243 -7.91 -21.71 -4.67
N ARG A 244 -7.12 -20.64 -4.60
CA ARG A 244 -7.50 -19.34 -4.05
C ARG A 244 -7.59 -18.29 -5.15
N LYS A 245 -8.44 -17.29 -4.95
CA LYS A 245 -8.51 -16.12 -5.83
C LYS A 245 -7.36 -15.17 -5.52
N ILE A 246 -6.83 -14.53 -6.56
CA ILE A 246 -5.87 -13.43 -6.42
C ILE A 246 -6.67 -12.15 -6.22
N SER A 247 -6.29 -11.36 -5.22
CA SER A 247 -6.83 -10.01 -5.02
C SER A 247 -5.86 -8.99 -5.60
N HIS A 248 -6.39 -7.93 -6.19
CA HIS A 248 -5.59 -6.84 -6.73
C HIS A 248 -5.69 -5.59 -5.88
N GLY A 249 -4.66 -4.77 -5.96
CA GLY A 249 -4.66 -3.44 -5.38
C GLY A 249 -3.94 -2.45 -6.29
N ARG A 250 -4.28 -1.18 -6.14
CA ARG A 250 -3.63 -0.06 -6.83
C ARG A 250 -3.10 0.90 -5.80
N PHE A 251 -1.78 1.01 -5.70
CA PHE A 251 -1.10 1.90 -4.76
C PHE A 251 -0.67 3.16 -5.48
N ASN A 252 -0.78 4.30 -4.82
CA ASN A 252 -0.39 5.60 -5.37
C ASN A 252 0.46 6.35 -4.33
N GLY A 253 1.54 6.96 -4.82
CA GLY A 253 2.29 7.97 -4.06
C GLY A 253 1.78 9.37 -4.37
N GLU A 254 2.52 10.37 -3.88
CA GLU A 254 2.29 11.78 -4.19
C GLU A 254 2.51 12.07 -5.68
N THR A 255 3.72 11.78 -6.19
CA THR A 255 4.10 11.96 -7.60
C THR A 255 4.29 10.64 -8.36
N ALA A 256 4.34 9.52 -7.64
CA ALA A 256 4.62 8.21 -8.22
C ALA A 256 3.45 7.70 -9.09
N PRO A 257 3.74 6.98 -10.19
CA PRO A 257 2.70 6.33 -10.99
C PRO A 257 1.91 5.32 -10.16
N THR A 258 0.67 5.06 -10.57
CA THR A 258 -0.16 4.01 -9.94
C THR A 258 0.52 2.65 -10.11
N LEU A 259 0.85 2.02 -9.00
CA LEU A 259 1.47 0.69 -8.97
C LEU A 259 0.42 -0.38 -8.71
N SER A 260 0.52 -1.47 -9.47
CA SER A 260 -0.37 -2.61 -9.32
C SER A 260 0.25 -3.62 -8.38
N ILE A 261 -0.49 -4.03 -7.37
CA ILE A 261 -0.11 -5.12 -6.49
C ILE A 261 -1.01 -6.32 -6.70
N ARG A 262 -0.47 -7.50 -6.43
CA ARG A 262 -1.23 -8.76 -6.40
C ARG A 262 -0.98 -9.44 -5.08
N LEU A 263 -2.01 -10.01 -4.49
CA LEU A 263 -1.87 -10.78 -3.27
C LEU A 263 -2.73 -12.03 -3.31
N VAL A 264 -2.29 -13.03 -2.56
CA VAL A 264 -3.03 -14.27 -2.33
C VAL A 264 -3.00 -14.60 -0.85
N ASP A 265 -4.17 -14.96 -0.34
CA ASP A 265 -4.35 -15.49 1.00
C ASP A 265 -4.60 -16.98 0.92
N PHE A 266 -3.90 -17.73 1.76
CA PHE A 266 -4.11 -19.17 1.92
C PHE A 266 -3.92 -19.55 3.39
N GLY A 267 -4.60 -20.60 3.81
CA GLY A 267 -4.56 -21.10 5.19
C GLY A 267 -3.79 -22.40 5.30
N HIS A 268 -3.09 -22.60 6.42
CA HIS A 268 -2.60 -23.90 6.87
C HIS A 268 -2.91 -24.03 8.36
N GLN A 269 -3.62 -25.09 8.78
CA GLN A 269 -3.94 -25.36 10.20
C GLN A 269 -4.55 -24.17 10.98
N GLY A 270 -5.46 -23.40 10.36
CA GLY A 270 -6.10 -22.24 11.00
C GLY A 270 -5.26 -20.95 11.00
N GLN A 271 -3.99 -21.00 10.60
CA GLN A 271 -3.12 -19.84 10.39
C GLN A 271 -3.32 -19.29 8.97
N THR A 272 -3.65 -18.00 8.86
CA THR A 272 -3.70 -17.32 7.56
C THR A 272 -2.30 -16.86 7.17
N ARG A 273 -1.89 -17.16 5.93
CA ARG A 273 -0.65 -16.72 5.30
C ARG A 273 -0.98 -15.84 4.12
N ARG A 274 -0.24 -14.75 3.97
CA ARG A 274 -0.40 -13.80 2.87
C ARG A 274 0.91 -13.60 2.15
N VAL A 275 0.84 -13.68 0.82
CA VAL A 275 1.94 -13.30 -0.06
C VAL A 275 1.51 -12.12 -0.90
N VAL A 276 2.29 -11.04 -0.89
CA VAL A 276 2.05 -9.82 -1.67
C VAL A 276 3.18 -9.63 -2.66
N ALA A 277 2.87 -9.65 -3.95
CA ALA A 277 3.78 -9.26 -5.02
C ALA A 277 3.70 -7.74 -5.23
N LEU A 278 4.84 -7.07 -5.05
CA LEU A 278 5.01 -5.63 -5.17
C LEU A 278 6.16 -5.34 -6.16
N PRO A 279 5.95 -4.52 -7.20
CA PRO A 279 7.05 -4.02 -8.02
C PRO A 279 8.11 -3.33 -7.15
N SER A 280 9.39 -3.47 -7.46
CA SER A 280 10.49 -2.87 -6.68
C SER A 280 10.36 -1.36 -6.51
N SER A 281 9.87 -0.65 -7.53
CA SER A 281 9.56 0.79 -7.46
C SER A 281 8.51 1.14 -6.39
N GLY A 282 7.73 0.17 -5.91
CA GLY A 282 6.72 0.33 -4.87
C GLY A 282 7.27 0.29 -3.45
N LEU A 283 8.48 -0.21 -3.22
CA LEU A 283 9.10 -0.26 -1.89
C LEU A 283 9.33 1.14 -1.32
N GLY A 284 9.45 2.16 -2.18
CA GLY A 284 9.54 3.56 -1.78
C GLY A 284 8.21 4.21 -1.35
N LEU A 285 7.05 3.58 -1.60
CA LEU A 285 5.76 4.20 -1.31
C LEU A 285 5.51 4.29 0.19
N GLY A 286 4.97 5.43 0.65
CA GLY A 286 4.69 5.69 2.07
C GLY A 286 3.81 4.64 2.73
N ILE A 287 2.74 4.19 2.04
CA ILE A 287 1.87 3.11 2.54
C ILE A 287 2.64 1.78 2.72
N VAL A 288 3.59 1.47 1.84
CA VAL A 288 4.39 0.25 1.96
C VAL A 288 5.31 0.39 3.16
N GLN A 289 6.06 1.50 3.27
CA GLN A 289 6.94 1.78 4.40
C GLN A 289 6.20 1.72 5.74
N ALA A 290 4.98 2.25 5.80
CA ALA A 290 4.17 2.28 7.02
C ALA A 290 3.70 0.89 7.49
N LEU A 291 3.51 -0.04 6.55
CA LEU A 291 2.96 -1.37 6.81
C LEU A 291 4.02 -2.48 6.83
N LEU A 292 5.25 -2.21 6.37
CA LEU A 292 6.29 -3.22 6.16
C LEU A 292 6.85 -3.81 7.47
N ASN A 293 6.82 -3.07 8.59
CA ASN A 293 7.27 -3.58 9.91
C ASN A 293 6.53 -4.83 10.39
N ASP A 294 5.35 -5.09 9.83
CA ASP A 294 4.50 -6.22 10.23
C ASP A 294 4.56 -7.39 9.24
N TYR A 295 5.55 -7.34 8.34
CA TYR A 295 5.95 -8.46 7.51
C TYR A 295 7.01 -9.27 8.23
N GLY A 296 6.91 -10.59 8.14
CA GLY A 296 7.97 -11.46 8.64
C GLY A 296 9.20 -11.34 7.77
N HIS A 297 8.99 -11.28 6.44
CA HIS A 297 10.07 -11.33 5.46
C HIS A 297 9.78 -10.47 4.22
N LEU A 298 10.85 -9.95 3.61
CA LEU A 298 10.91 -9.39 2.26
C LEU A 298 11.77 -10.33 1.41
N LEU A 299 11.16 -10.97 0.41
CA LEU A 299 11.82 -11.83 -0.57
C LEU A 299 12.14 -11.04 -1.84
N LEU A 300 13.43 -10.96 -2.17
CA LEU A 300 13.94 -10.42 -3.42
C LEU A 300 14.19 -11.56 -4.40
N LEU A 301 13.61 -11.45 -5.60
CA LEU A 301 13.88 -12.34 -6.72
C LEU A 301 14.93 -11.69 -7.62
N PHE A 302 16.15 -12.22 -7.55
CA PHE A 302 17.25 -11.83 -8.43
C PHE A 302 17.08 -12.51 -9.78
N GLU A 303 17.35 -11.77 -10.85
CA GLU A 303 17.03 -12.18 -12.22
C GLU A 303 18.27 -12.55 -13.04
N GLY A 304 19.47 -12.43 -12.46
CA GLY A 304 20.74 -12.76 -13.08
C GLY A 304 21.34 -11.63 -13.92
N ASP A 305 20.73 -10.44 -13.87
CA ASP A 305 21.30 -9.22 -14.46
C ASP A 305 21.91 -8.39 -13.34
N ALA A 306 23.23 -8.20 -13.40
CA ALA A 306 23.97 -7.60 -12.29
C ALA A 306 23.52 -6.17 -11.97
N GLU A 307 23.18 -5.37 -12.97
CA GLU A 307 22.76 -3.99 -12.75
C GLU A 307 21.35 -3.93 -12.13
N HIS A 308 20.42 -4.73 -12.65
CA HIS A 308 19.08 -4.85 -12.10
C HIS A 308 19.07 -5.41 -10.68
N ASP A 309 19.92 -6.39 -10.39
CA ASP A 309 20.02 -7.04 -9.08
C ASP A 309 20.63 -6.08 -8.04
N ARG A 310 21.64 -5.28 -8.39
CA ARG A 310 22.13 -4.18 -7.55
C ARG A 310 21.06 -3.15 -7.27
N GLN A 311 20.33 -2.71 -8.30
CA GLN A 311 19.25 -1.73 -8.13
C GLN A 311 18.14 -2.27 -7.23
N LEU A 312 17.73 -3.53 -7.41
CA LEU A 312 16.73 -4.18 -6.57
C LEU A 312 17.20 -4.21 -5.10
N MET A 313 18.45 -4.60 -4.88
CA MET A 313 19.05 -4.65 -3.55
C MET A 313 19.14 -3.26 -2.90
N GLN A 314 19.57 -2.24 -3.65
CA GLN A 314 19.65 -0.86 -3.17
C GLN A 314 18.27 -0.34 -2.73
N VAL A 315 17.25 -0.50 -3.58
CA VAL A 315 15.89 -0.03 -3.28
C VAL A 315 15.32 -0.75 -2.04
N ALA A 316 15.60 -2.04 -1.88
CA ALA A 316 15.22 -2.80 -0.69
C ALA A 316 15.97 -2.35 0.56
N ALA A 317 17.28 -2.14 0.47
CA ALA A 317 18.12 -1.65 1.55
C ALA A 317 17.64 -0.27 2.02
N ASP A 318 17.41 0.68 1.11
CA ASP A 318 16.90 2.01 1.43
C ASP A 318 15.53 1.94 2.11
N CYS A 319 14.64 1.08 1.61
CA CYS A 319 13.31 0.87 2.19
C CYS A 319 13.39 0.36 3.63
N LEU A 320 14.21 -0.66 3.87
CA LEU A 320 14.34 -1.31 5.18
C LEU A 320 15.17 -0.51 6.18
N HIS A 321 16.20 0.20 5.70
CA HIS A 321 16.97 1.14 6.50
C HIS A 321 16.07 2.23 7.06
N ARG A 322 15.12 2.71 6.24
CA ARG A 322 14.07 3.61 6.67
C ARG A 322 13.12 3.00 7.70
N LEU A 323 13.11 1.72 8.07
CA LEU A 323 12.22 1.23 9.14
C LEU A 323 12.88 1.36 10.53
N GLN A 324 12.15 1.85 11.55
CA GLN A 324 12.61 1.83 12.95
C GLN A 324 12.80 0.38 13.46
N GLY A 325 13.66 0.18 14.48
CA GLY A 325 14.04 -1.13 15.02
C GLY A 325 12.89 -1.94 15.65
N PRO A 326 13.18 -2.92 16.53
CA PRO A 326 13.53 -4.32 16.26
C PRO A 326 12.60 -5.12 15.29
N SER A 327 11.65 -4.49 14.59
CA SER A 327 10.64 -5.17 13.75
C SER A 327 10.85 -4.94 12.26
N ARG A 328 12.09 -5.04 11.77
CA ARG A 328 12.35 -5.09 10.32
C ARG A 328 12.05 -6.50 9.81
N PRO A 329 11.42 -6.66 8.63
CA PRO A 329 11.28 -7.98 8.03
C PRO A 329 12.66 -8.57 7.74
N GLY A 330 12.79 -9.88 7.90
CA GLY A 330 13.98 -10.60 7.44
C GLY A 330 14.15 -10.47 5.94
N LEU A 331 15.37 -10.19 5.48
CA LEU A 331 15.67 -10.02 4.07
C LEU A 331 16.12 -11.35 3.47
N ILE A 332 15.38 -11.82 2.47
CA ILE A 332 15.64 -13.09 1.79
C ILE A 332 15.96 -12.84 0.32
N GLY A 333 17.03 -13.44 -0.18
CA GLY A 333 17.40 -13.44 -1.59
C GLY A 333 17.17 -14.79 -2.25
N LEU A 334 16.62 -14.83 -3.46
CA LEU A 334 16.46 -16.03 -4.26
C LEU A 334 17.00 -15.79 -5.68
N GLY A 335 17.84 -16.72 -6.15
CA GLY A 335 18.41 -16.66 -7.50
C GLY A 335 19.58 -15.70 -7.66
N LEU A 336 20.25 -15.34 -6.56
CA LEU A 336 21.40 -14.45 -6.63
C LEU A 336 22.59 -15.14 -7.32
N ASP A 337 23.23 -14.41 -8.24
CA ASP A 337 24.49 -14.81 -8.85
C ASP A 337 25.62 -14.84 -7.79
N PRO A 338 26.36 -15.95 -7.65
CA PRO A 338 27.53 -16.03 -6.75
C PRO A 338 28.54 -14.89 -6.92
N ALA A 339 28.68 -14.33 -8.12
CA ALA A 339 29.57 -13.19 -8.37
C ALA A 339 29.15 -11.91 -7.65
N LEU A 340 27.87 -11.77 -7.30
CA LEU A 340 27.29 -10.58 -6.64
C LEU A 340 26.99 -10.81 -5.16
N GLU A 341 27.25 -12.01 -4.64
CA GLU A 341 26.95 -12.37 -3.24
C GLU A 341 27.68 -11.48 -2.25
N ALA A 342 29.00 -11.30 -2.42
CA ALA A 342 29.79 -10.45 -1.54
C ALA A 342 29.33 -8.98 -1.57
N GLU A 343 29.02 -8.46 -2.77
CA GLU A 343 28.58 -7.08 -2.98
C GLU A 343 27.21 -6.84 -2.31
N THR A 344 26.21 -7.68 -2.59
CA THR A 344 24.85 -7.54 -2.06
C THR A 344 24.79 -7.76 -0.54
N CYS A 345 25.59 -8.68 0.01
CA CYS A 345 25.76 -8.82 1.45
C CYS A 345 26.37 -7.57 2.08
N ALA A 346 27.38 -6.96 1.44
CA ALA A 346 27.95 -5.70 1.92
C ALA A 346 26.92 -4.56 1.90
N MET A 347 26.09 -4.45 0.85
CA MET A 347 25.00 -3.48 0.79
C MET A 347 23.98 -3.70 1.92
N ALA A 348 23.62 -4.96 2.21
CA ALA A 348 22.72 -5.29 3.31
C ALA A 348 23.32 -4.88 4.67
N HIS A 349 24.58 -5.21 4.90
CA HIS A 349 25.29 -4.89 6.14
C HIS A 349 25.42 -3.38 6.36
N GLN A 350 25.69 -2.60 5.31
CA GLN A 350 25.72 -1.13 5.39
C GLN A 350 24.37 -0.54 5.83
N ALA A 351 23.26 -1.19 5.47
CA ALA A 351 21.92 -0.81 5.92
C ALA A 351 21.54 -1.37 7.32
N GLY A 352 22.42 -2.15 7.95
CA GLY A 352 22.15 -2.85 9.22
C GLY A 352 21.18 -4.02 9.05
N LEU A 353 21.30 -4.76 7.96
CA LEU A 353 20.44 -5.89 7.59
C LEU A 353 21.30 -7.13 7.33
N SER A 354 20.74 -8.30 7.56
CA SER A 354 21.34 -9.58 7.14
C SER A 354 20.55 -10.15 5.96
N LEU A 355 21.22 -10.39 4.85
CA LEU A 355 20.64 -11.04 3.67
C LEU A 355 20.83 -12.56 3.78
N ARG A 356 19.73 -13.32 3.77
CA ARG A 356 19.76 -14.79 3.73
C ARG A 356 19.39 -15.30 2.33
N HIS A 357 20.21 -16.15 1.76
CA HIS A 357 19.96 -16.73 0.44
C HIS A 357 19.19 -18.06 0.54
N ILE A 358 18.18 -18.24 -0.32
CA ILE A 358 17.47 -19.50 -0.52
C ILE A 358 17.50 -19.85 -2.00
N GLY A 359 18.22 -20.91 -2.38
CA GLY A 359 18.27 -21.40 -3.77
C GLY A 359 19.03 -20.49 -4.74
N ARG A 360 19.74 -21.13 -5.68
CA ARG A 360 20.57 -20.45 -6.69
C ARG A 360 19.85 -20.16 -8.00
N GLN A 361 18.70 -20.79 -8.24
CA GLN A 361 17.94 -20.61 -9.47
C GLN A 361 16.59 -19.97 -9.17
N ALA A 362 16.37 -18.77 -9.72
CA ALA A 362 15.07 -18.11 -9.63
C ALA A 362 14.03 -18.80 -10.52
N PRO A 363 12.80 -19.00 -10.02
CA PRO A 363 11.67 -19.45 -10.84
C PRO A 363 11.40 -18.51 -12.02
N ASP A 364 10.94 -19.08 -13.13
CA ASP A 364 10.55 -18.30 -14.30
C ASP A 364 9.25 -17.50 -14.08
N ALA A 365 8.93 -16.60 -15.01
CA ALA A 365 7.71 -15.80 -14.94
C ALA A 365 6.43 -16.65 -15.04
N SER A 366 6.52 -17.85 -15.64
CA SER A 366 5.44 -18.83 -15.73
C SER A 366 5.18 -19.55 -14.40
N GLY A 367 6.14 -19.49 -13.49
CA GLY A 367 6.11 -20.09 -12.15
C GLY A 367 6.73 -21.49 -12.09
N ASN A 368 7.50 -21.90 -13.09
CA ASN A 368 8.28 -23.13 -13.06
C ASN A 368 9.41 -23.00 -12.03
N GLY A 369 9.58 -24.02 -11.18
CA GLY A 369 10.58 -24.04 -10.11
C GLY A 369 10.02 -23.78 -8.70
N TRP A 370 8.85 -23.15 -8.57
CA TRP A 370 8.25 -22.89 -7.24
C TRP A 370 7.93 -24.17 -6.46
N SER A 371 7.58 -25.27 -7.13
CA SER A 371 7.30 -26.55 -6.47
C SER A 371 8.49 -27.09 -5.69
N GLY A 372 9.72 -26.96 -6.21
CA GLY A 372 10.94 -27.42 -5.53
C GLY A 372 11.37 -26.50 -4.40
N LEU A 373 11.09 -25.20 -4.50
CA LEU A 373 11.42 -24.19 -3.48
C LEU A 373 10.39 -24.11 -2.36
N TRP A 374 9.18 -24.64 -2.57
CA TRP A 374 8.08 -24.51 -1.63
C TRP A 374 8.38 -25.02 -0.21
N PRO A 375 9.02 -26.19 -0.01
CA PRO A 375 9.36 -26.66 1.34
C PRO A 375 10.22 -25.65 2.11
N VAL A 376 11.17 -24.99 1.43
CA VAL A 376 12.03 -23.95 2.04
C VAL A 376 11.23 -22.69 2.33
N LEU A 377 10.38 -22.25 1.39
CA LEU A 377 9.54 -21.06 1.56
C LEU A 377 8.50 -21.23 2.68
N GLN A 378 8.02 -22.44 2.94
CA GLN A 378 7.10 -22.71 4.05
C GLN A 378 7.72 -22.34 5.41
N GLY A 379 9.02 -22.59 5.59
CA GLY A 379 9.75 -22.22 6.81
C GLY A 379 9.84 -20.72 7.08
N LEU A 380 9.69 -19.87 6.05
CA LEU A 380 9.62 -18.41 6.22
C LEU A 380 8.33 -17.95 6.92
N PHE A 381 7.31 -18.80 6.94
CA PHE A 381 6.07 -18.53 7.66
C PHE A 381 6.12 -19.07 9.09
N GLU A 382 6.86 -20.14 9.36
CA GLU A 382 6.93 -20.80 10.68
C GLU A 382 7.75 -20.00 11.71
N THR A 383 8.63 -19.12 11.22
CA THR A 383 9.39 -18.19 12.05
C THR A 383 8.46 -17.08 12.55
N SER A 384 8.01 -17.20 13.80
CA SER A 384 7.37 -16.09 14.50
C SER A 384 8.32 -14.88 14.47
N PRO A 385 7.84 -13.63 14.30
CA PRO A 385 8.68 -12.44 14.43
C PRO A 385 9.40 -12.38 15.79
N LEU A 386 8.95 -13.16 16.78
CA LEU A 386 9.61 -13.37 18.07
C LEU A 386 10.75 -14.42 18.03
N ALA A 387 10.72 -15.39 17.12
CA ALA A 387 11.72 -16.46 17.02
C ALA A 387 13.01 -16.01 16.31
N CYS A 388 12.92 -15.07 15.35
CA CYS A 388 14.10 -14.40 14.79
C CYS A 388 14.87 -13.56 15.82
N LYS A 389 14.28 -13.26 16.99
CA LYS A 389 14.92 -12.49 18.06
C LYS A 389 15.98 -13.27 18.83
N ASN A 390 16.01 -14.60 18.71
CA ASN A 390 16.94 -15.46 19.45
C ASN A 390 18.01 -16.10 18.54
N ALA A 391 18.09 -15.70 17.28
CA ALA A 391 19.06 -16.24 16.31
C ALA A 391 19.91 -15.14 15.65
N GLN A 392 20.11 -14.01 16.35
CA GLN A 392 21.12 -13.01 16.03
C GLN A 392 22.41 -13.27 16.79
#